data_AF-A0A0R3QY19-F1
#
_entry.id   AF-A0A0R3QY19-F1
#
_cell.length_a   1.000
_cell.length_b   1.000
_cell.length_c   1.000
_cell.angle_alpha   90.00
_cell.angle_beta   90.00
_cell.angle_gamma   90.00
#
_symmetry.space_group_name_H-M   'P 1'
#
loop_
_entity.id
_entity.type
_entity.pdbx_description
1 polymer ?
#
loop_
_entity_poly.entity_id
_entity_poly.type
_entity_poly.pdbx_seq_one_letter_code
_entity_poly.pdbx_strand_id
1 'polypeptide(L)'
;MIYLQTPYLSASENFERSRYDAPEKDSVSEQDDQKFELGWTFRTTPLPLSKEEIIRSIEFLNANYEILNTDKHIQLQSVEIVLVVQVHNRIEYLKELIATLKDARYIETTLLIFSHDYSSALINKLITGIDFCLVMQIFYPYSIQLFPDVFPGRDPLDCPEKANKQEAAFLKCNNWKNPDKYGHFRVARLTQIKHHWWWKMNYIFDGILKQYALTKAWVILLEEDHYVSPDFLHVMRLIVDNKSSFCAECQVISLGLYLKQYNNFKTNLNRLGIHPWFSSKHNMGMAINVDTWELIKNCTELFCKYDDYNWDWSLLRVSMKCLPARLKVIAVKSPRVIHIGDCGIHTHRCAV
;
A
#
# COMPACT_ATOMS: atom_id res chain seq x y z
N MET A 1 -27.62 -15.59 23.71
CA MET A 1 -26.55 -15.73 24.71
C MET A 1 -25.58 -16.78 24.21
N ILE A 2 -24.48 -16.36 23.60
CA ILE A 2 -23.44 -17.26 23.09
C ILE A 2 -22.11 -16.64 23.54
N TYR A 3 -21.43 -17.37 24.42
CA TYR A 3 -20.12 -17.05 24.98
C TYR A 3 -19.05 -17.19 23.89
N LEU A 4 -18.20 -16.17 23.73
CA LEU A 4 -16.95 -16.26 22.98
C LEU A 4 -15.81 -16.25 24.00
N GLN A 5 -15.24 -17.42 24.29
CA GLN A 5 -13.98 -17.55 25.02
C GLN A 5 -12.83 -17.32 24.04
N THR A 6 -12.00 -16.32 24.36
CA THR A 6 -10.67 -16.10 23.80
C THR A 6 -9.66 -16.99 24.52
N PRO A 7 -8.66 -17.55 23.81
CA PRO A 7 -7.40 -17.91 24.44
C PRO A 7 -6.29 -17.01 23.90
N TYR A 8 -5.89 -16.03 24.70
CA TYR A 8 -4.56 -15.42 24.64
C TYR A 8 -3.58 -16.43 25.26
N LEU A 9 -2.50 -16.77 24.54
CA LEU A 9 -1.33 -17.41 25.14
C LEU A 9 -0.16 -16.43 25.07
N SER A 10 0.34 -16.11 26.26
CA SER A 10 1.54 -15.34 26.57
C SER A 10 2.80 -16.11 26.19
N ALA A 11 3.73 -15.47 25.49
CA ALA A 11 5.10 -15.94 25.34
C ALA A 11 6.02 -14.95 26.06
N SER A 12 6.43 -15.31 27.27
CA SER A 12 7.52 -14.70 28.02
C SER A 12 8.84 -15.37 27.61
N GLU A 13 9.80 -14.51 27.23
CA GLU A 13 11.25 -14.56 27.47
C GLU A 13 11.93 -15.91 27.73
N ASN A 14 12.93 -16.23 26.89
CA ASN A 14 14.24 -16.74 27.28
C ASN A 14 15.19 -16.69 26.07
N PHE A 15 16.05 -15.68 26.00
CA PHE A 15 17.17 -15.61 25.04
C PHE A 15 18.47 -15.82 25.83
N GLU A 16 18.98 -17.05 25.81
CA GLU A 16 20.32 -17.37 26.31
C GLU A 16 21.40 -16.92 25.33
N ARG A 17 22.46 -16.38 25.93
CA ARG A 17 23.60 -15.70 25.33
C ARG A 17 24.64 -16.76 24.93
N SER A 18 24.88 -16.97 23.64
CA SER A 18 26.02 -17.77 23.18
C SER A 18 27.21 -16.89 22.82
N ARG A 19 28.30 -17.10 23.54
CA ARG A 19 29.62 -16.49 23.36
C ARG A 19 30.34 -17.23 22.24
N TYR A 20 30.96 -16.50 21.32
CA TYR A 20 32.03 -17.02 20.49
C TYR A 20 33.24 -16.10 20.62
N ASP A 21 34.31 -16.69 21.17
CA ASP A 21 35.62 -16.10 21.39
C ASP A 21 36.36 -15.88 20.06
N ALA A 22 36.98 -14.72 19.92
CA ALA A 22 37.99 -14.43 18.89
C ALA A 22 39.38 -14.38 19.56
N PRO A 23 40.46 -14.88 18.92
CA PRO A 23 41.78 -14.82 19.52
C PRO A 23 42.48 -13.48 19.28
N GLU A 24 43.05 -12.93 20.37
CA GLU A 24 44.24 -12.04 20.40
C GLU A 24 45.42 -12.72 19.69
N LYS A 25 46.45 -12.08 19.11
CA LYS A 25 47.08 -10.75 19.20
C LYS A 25 48.08 -10.71 18.01
N ASP A 26 48.45 -9.53 17.53
CA ASP A 26 49.87 -9.25 17.29
C ASP A 26 50.12 -7.75 17.28
N SER A 27 51.08 -7.37 18.12
CA SER A 27 51.58 -6.04 18.40
C SER A 27 52.61 -5.62 17.36
N VAL A 28 52.42 -4.46 16.72
CA VAL A 28 53.51 -3.76 16.01
C VAL A 28 53.52 -2.30 16.45
N SER A 29 54.73 -1.86 16.77
CA SER A 29 55.16 -0.65 17.43
C SER A 29 54.83 0.67 16.71
N GLU A 30 54.52 1.68 17.52
CA GLU A 30 54.46 3.09 17.17
C GLU A 30 55.79 3.61 16.63
N GLN A 31 55.76 4.28 15.47
CA GLN A 31 56.74 5.29 15.09
C GLN A 31 55.99 6.53 14.59
N ASP A 32 56.15 7.59 15.38
CA ASP A 32 56.01 9.02 15.12
C ASP A 32 55.76 9.43 13.66
N ASP A 33 54.56 9.95 13.40
CA ASP A 33 54.30 10.89 12.32
C ASP A 33 53.48 12.06 12.87
N GLN A 34 54.17 13.18 13.10
CA GLN A 34 53.59 14.47 13.49
C GLN A 34 52.52 14.91 12.49
N LYS A 35 51.24 14.76 12.86
CA LYS A 35 50.11 15.36 12.16
C LYS A 35 49.56 16.51 12.97
N PHE A 36 49.67 17.71 12.39
CA PHE A 36 49.04 18.94 12.81
C PHE A 36 47.61 18.71 13.31
N GLU A 37 47.36 18.95 14.60
CA GLU A 37 46.03 19.01 15.18
C GLU A 37 45.30 20.26 14.66
N LEU A 38 44.56 20.10 13.56
CA LEU A 38 43.39 20.93 13.32
C LEU A 38 42.26 20.36 14.19
N GLY A 39 41.93 21.08 15.26
CA GLY A 39 40.88 20.77 16.23
C GLY A 39 39.47 20.74 15.62
N TRP A 40 39.19 19.75 14.78
CA TRP A 40 37.85 19.35 14.39
C TRP A 40 37.50 18.11 15.20
N THR A 41 36.99 18.33 16.41
CA THR A 41 36.22 17.31 17.11
C THR A 41 34.95 17.06 16.28
N PHE A 42 35.00 16.09 15.37
CA PHE A 42 33.77 15.53 14.81
C PHE A 42 32.99 14.94 15.98
N ARG A 43 31.79 15.49 16.26
CA ARG A 43 30.83 14.79 17.11
C ARG A 43 30.55 13.44 16.42
N THR A 44 31.09 12.37 16.98
CA THR A 44 31.05 11.02 16.39
C THR A 44 29.70 10.31 16.56
N THR A 45 28.67 11.02 17.03
CA THR A 45 27.28 10.56 16.99
C THR A 45 26.46 11.55 16.19
N PRO A 46 25.97 11.17 14.99
CA PRO A 46 24.95 11.95 14.30
C PRO A 46 23.77 12.15 15.25
N LEU A 47 23.34 13.39 15.42
CA LEU A 47 22.06 13.64 16.08
C LEU A 47 20.97 12.90 15.30
N PRO A 48 19.98 12.28 15.98
CA PRO A 48 18.85 11.69 15.28
C PRO A 48 18.16 12.76 14.43
N LEU A 49 17.86 12.42 13.18
CA LEU A 49 17.20 13.33 12.25
C LEU A 49 15.85 13.79 12.83
N SER A 50 15.51 15.06 12.59
CA SER A 50 14.20 15.58 12.92
C SER A 50 13.12 14.93 12.05
N LYS A 51 11.86 15.04 12.49
CA LYS A 51 10.73 14.54 11.72
C LYS A 51 10.67 15.16 10.31
N GLU A 52 10.92 16.45 10.24
CA GLU A 52 10.92 17.23 9.00
C GLU A 52 12.06 16.80 8.07
N GLU A 53 13.24 16.49 8.60
CA GLU A 53 14.39 15.99 7.83
C GLU A 53 14.13 14.59 7.25
N ILE A 54 13.49 13.70 8.02
CA ILE A 54 13.10 12.37 7.55
C ILE A 54 12.09 12.50 6.39
N ILE A 55 11.02 13.27 6.58
CA ILE A 55 10.00 13.48 5.54
C ILE A 55 10.64 14.06 4.28
N ARG A 56 11.44 15.12 4.42
CA ARG A 56 12.11 15.76 3.29
C ARG A 56 13.04 14.80 2.54
N SER A 57 13.71 13.90 3.25
CA SER A 57 14.58 12.89 2.64
C SER A 57 13.78 11.89 1.81
N ILE A 58 12.66 11.39 2.34
CA ILE A 58 11.79 10.46 1.61
C ILE A 58 11.11 11.16 0.42
N GLU A 59 10.64 12.39 0.59
CA GLU A 59 10.06 13.18 -0.50
C GLU A 59 11.10 13.46 -1.60
N PHE A 60 12.34 13.77 -1.23
CA PHE A 60 13.44 13.92 -2.17
C PHE A 60 13.70 12.62 -2.95
N LEU A 61 13.74 11.47 -2.26
CA LEU A 61 13.90 10.17 -2.91
C LEU A 61 12.75 9.88 -3.87
N ASN A 62 11.51 10.12 -3.48
CA ASN A 62 10.34 9.89 -4.33
C ASN A 62 10.32 10.81 -5.56
N ALA A 63 10.77 12.07 -5.42
CA ALA A 63 10.80 13.03 -6.51
C ALA A 63 11.91 12.75 -7.54
N ASN A 64 12.97 12.06 -7.11
CA ASN A 64 14.14 11.73 -7.94
C ASN A 64 14.24 10.24 -8.25
N TYR A 65 13.20 9.45 -7.94
CA TYR A 65 13.24 8.01 -8.16
C TYR A 65 13.27 7.71 -9.65
N GLU A 66 14.19 6.84 -10.07
CA GLU A 66 14.36 6.45 -11.46
C GLU A 66 13.24 5.49 -11.91
N ILE A 67 12.72 5.71 -13.12
CA ILE A 67 11.89 4.71 -13.79
C ILE A 67 12.84 3.69 -14.42
N LEU A 68 12.78 2.46 -13.93
CA LEU A 68 13.61 1.36 -14.41
C LEU A 68 13.13 0.88 -15.77
N ASN A 69 14.07 0.33 -16.54
CA ASN A 69 13.87 -0.32 -17.84
C ASN A 69 13.33 0.60 -18.95
N THR A 70 13.56 1.91 -18.85
CA THR A 70 13.16 2.90 -19.86
C THR A 70 13.87 2.72 -21.20
N ASP A 71 15.04 2.07 -21.20
CA ASP A 71 15.84 1.71 -22.37
C ASP A 71 15.32 0.47 -23.12
N LYS A 72 14.53 -0.38 -22.45
CA LYS A 72 14.11 -1.70 -22.97
C LYS A 72 12.67 -1.75 -23.43
N HIS A 73 11.82 -0.86 -22.93
CA HIS A 73 10.37 -0.92 -23.11
C HIS A 73 9.81 0.33 -23.78
N ILE A 74 8.49 0.36 -23.95
CA ILE A 74 7.78 1.46 -24.61
C ILE A 74 8.13 2.82 -24.00
N GLN A 75 7.96 3.87 -24.81
CA GLN A 75 8.07 5.24 -24.30
C GLN A 75 7.01 5.47 -23.23
N LEU A 76 7.41 6.05 -22.10
CA LEU A 76 6.55 6.31 -20.96
C LEU A 76 5.25 7.03 -21.34
N GLN A 77 5.32 7.98 -22.28
CA GLN A 77 4.16 8.76 -22.75
C GLN A 77 3.11 7.92 -23.49
N SER A 78 3.43 6.70 -23.90
CA SER A 78 2.50 5.77 -24.55
C SER A 78 1.82 4.80 -23.57
N VAL A 79 2.10 4.91 -22.27
CA VAL A 79 1.47 4.08 -21.24
C VAL A 79 0.00 4.47 -21.07
N GLU A 80 -0.89 3.51 -21.34
CA GLU A 80 -2.34 3.65 -21.15
C GLU A 80 -2.85 2.98 -19.87
N ILE A 81 -2.07 2.06 -19.29
CA ILE A 81 -2.40 1.35 -18.07
C ILE A 81 -1.24 1.46 -17.09
N VAL A 82 -1.52 1.98 -15.90
CA VAL A 82 -0.60 2.06 -14.77
C VAL A 82 -1.06 1.07 -13.71
N LEU A 83 -0.17 0.19 -13.27
CA LEU A 83 -0.41 -0.74 -12.18
C LEU A 83 0.18 -0.15 -10.91
N VAL A 84 -0.58 -0.15 -9.82
CA VAL A 84 -0.14 0.38 -8.52
C VAL A 84 -0.32 -0.70 -7.48
N VAL A 85 0.79 -1.20 -6.95
CA VAL A 85 0.82 -2.22 -5.91
C VAL A 85 1.08 -1.55 -4.56
N GLN A 86 0.16 -1.70 -3.62
CA GLN A 86 0.40 -1.33 -2.22
C GLN A 86 1.19 -2.45 -1.53
N VAL A 87 2.41 -2.14 -1.07
CA VAL A 87 3.35 -3.07 -0.47
C VAL A 87 3.57 -2.73 1.01
N HIS A 88 3.51 -3.75 1.86
CA HIS A 88 3.86 -3.66 3.27
C HIS A 88 5.11 -4.49 3.54
N ASN A 89 4.98 -5.75 3.95
CA ASN A 89 6.14 -6.57 4.34
C ASN A 89 6.01 -8.06 4.05
N ARG A 90 5.04 -8.49 3.23
CA ARG A 90 4.83 -9.92 2.94
C ARG A 90 5.46 -10.33 1.62
N ILE A 91 6.78 -10.47 1.64
CA ILE A 91 7.60 -10.72 0.44
C ILE A 91 7.21 -11.98 -0.34
N GLU A 92 6.75 -13.05 0.33
CA GLU A 92 6.37 -14.29 -0.38
C GLU A 92 5.12 -14.08 -1.25
N TYR A 93 4.10 -13.39 -0.74
CA TYR A 93 2.95 -13.01 -1.57
C TYR A 93 3.36 -12.08 -2.72
N LEU A 94 4.25 -11.13 -2.45
CA LEU A 94 4.74 -10.20 -3.47
C LEU A 94 5.47 -10.93 -4.60
N LYS A 95 6.22 -12.01 -4.31
CA LYS A 95 6.85 -12.85 -5.34
C LYS A 95 5.80 -13.50 -6.24
N GLU A 96 4.73 -14.04 -5.67
CA GLU A 96 3.62 -14.65 -6.43
C GLU A 96 2.92 -13.61 -7.33
N LEU A 97 2.67 -12.41 -6.81
CA LEU A 97 2.13 -11.32 -7.62
C LEU A 97 3.07 -10.96 -8.78
N ILE A 98 4.38 -10.79 -8.52
CA ILE A 98 5.36 -10.45 -9.57
C ILE A 98 5.45 -11.57 -10.61
N ALA A 99 5.44 -12.84 -10.20
CA ALA A 99 5.47 -13.98 -11.10
C ALA A 99 4.26 -13.98 -12.05
N THR A 100 3.06 -13.72 -11.52
CA THR A 100 1.84 -13.68 -12.34
C THR A 100 1.74 -12.46 -13.23
N LEU A 101 2.26 -11.31 -12.77
CA LEU A 101 2.39 -10.12 -13.61
C LEU A 101 3.33 -10.37 -14.78
N LYS A 102 4.46 -11.06 -14.57
CA LYS A 102 5.42 -11.41 -15.63
C LYS A 102 4.76 -12.23 -16.74
N ASP A 103 3.86 -13.14 -16.40
CA ASP A 103 3.16 -14.00 -17.35
C ASP A 103 1.93 -13.33 -17.99
N ALA A 104 1.56 -12.13 -17.55
CA ALA A 104 0.40 -11.43 -18.06
C ALA A 104 0.67 -10.85 -19.44
N ARG A 105 -0.21 -11.17 -20.39
CA ARG A 105 -0.15 -10.63 -21.74
C ARG A 105 -0.26 -9.11 -21.70
N TYR A 106 0.64 -8.41 -22.40
CA TYR A 106 0.74 -6.96 -22.49
C TYR A 106 1.38 -6.25 -21.29
N ILE A 107 1.96 -6.98 -20.33
CA ILE A 107 2.63 -6.36 -19.18
C ILE A 107 3.76 -5.41 -19.58
N GLU A 108 4.47 -5.70 -20.68
CA GLU A 108 5.56 -4.92 -21.24
C GLU A 108 5.16 -3.50 -21.68
N THR A 109 3.86 -3.24 -21.78
CA THR A 109 3.29 -1.94 -22.18
C THR A 109 2.74 -1.13 -21.01
N THR A 110 3.07 -1.52 -19.77
CA THR A 110 2.55 -0.89 -18.54
C THR A 110 3.64 -0.19 -17.75
N LEU A 111 3.25 0.78 -16.93
CA LEU A 111 4.06 1.29 -15.81
C LEU A 111 3.61 0.59 -14.53
N LEU A 112 4.53 -0.11 -13.87
CA LEU A 112 4.31 -0.80 -12.61
C LEU A 112 4.92 -0.02 -11.45
N ILE A 113 4.08 0.54 -10.60
CA ILE A 113 4.46 1.36 -9.45
C ILE A 113 4.26 0.54 -8.17
N PHE A 114 5.32 0.38 -7.39
CA PHE A 114 5.23 -0.18 -6.04
C PHE A 114 5.23 0.95 -5.01
N SER A 115 4.20 1.00 -4.18
CA SER A 115 4.02 2.00 -3.12
C SER A 115 4.26 1.35 -1.77
N HIS A 116 5.29 1.79 -1.06
CA HIS A 116 5.80 1.16 0.16
C HIS A 116 5.42 1.96 1.40
N ASP A 117 4.91 1.31 2.45
CA ASP A 117 4.87 1.89 3.81
C ASP A 117 5.82 1.21 4.79
N TYR A 118 6.71 0.36 4.27
CA TYR A 118 7.78 -0.29 5.01
C TYR A 118 9.00 -0.44 4.11
N SER A 119 10.14 0.07 4.57
CA SER A 119 11.42 -0.04 3.89
C SER A 119 12.06 -1.39 4.20
N SER A 120 12.33 -2.17 3.15
CA SER A 120 12.96 -3.49 3.24
C SER A 120 13.92 -3.70 2.07
N ALA A 121 15.20 -3.90 2.38
CA ALA A 121 16.23 -4.13 1.36
C ALA A 121 15.93 -5.37 0.49
N LEU A 122 15.32 -6.42 1.07
CA LEU A 122 14.95 -7.63 0.34
C LEU A 122 13.82 -7.37 -0.67
N ILE A 123 12.80 -6.61 -0.26
CA ILE A 123 11.69 -6.21 -1.14
C ILE A 123 12.19 -5.28 -2.25
N ASN A 124 13.02 -4.29 -1.89
CA ASN A 124 13.58 -3.36 -2.86
C ASN A 124 14.43 -4.12 -3.90
N LYS A 125 15.27 -5.07 -3.46
CA LYS A 125 16.08 -5.92 -4.34
C LYS A 125 15.22 -6.76 -5.27
N LEU A 126 14.14 -7.35 -4.76
CA LEU A 126 13.18 -8.12 -5.56
C LEU A 126 12.58 -7.25 -6.68
N ILE A 127 12.12 -6.04 -6.35
CA ILE A 127 11.49 -5.13 -7.31
C ILE A 127 12.51 -4.60 -8.33
N THR A 128 13.73 -4.26 -7.92
CA THR A 128 14.78 -3.82 -8.85
C THR A 128 15.21 -4.91 -9.84
N GLY A 129 14.91 -6.18 -9.54
CA GLY A 129 15.16 -7.30 -10.45
C GLY A 129 14.10 -7.50 -11.54
N ILE A 130 13.02 -6.72 -11.53
CA ILE A 130 11.97 -6.79 -12.55
C ILE A 130 12.48 -6.14 -13.85
N ASP A 131 12.43 -6.89 -14.95
CA ASP A 131 12.94 -6.49 -16.26
C ASP A 131 11.90 -6.55 -17.39
N PHE A 132 10.67 -6.97 -17.10
CA PHE A 132 9.63 -7.22 -18.10
C PHE A 132 8.69 -6.04 -18.38
N CYS A 133 8.80 -4.92 -17.66
CA CYS A 133 8.06 -3.68 -17.91
C CYS A 133 8.76 -2.45 -17.27
N LEU A 134 8.16 -1.26 -17.43
CA LEU A 134 8.61 -0.06 -16.71
C LEU A 134 8.28 -0.18 -15.23
N VAL A 135 9.23 0.12 -14.35
CA VAL A 135 9.05 -0.03 -12.90
C VAL A 135 9.43 1.25 -12.16
N MET A 136 8.62 1.63 -11.16
CA MET A 136 8.91 2.72 -10.24
C MET A 136 8.63 2.28 -8.80
N GLN A 137 9.39 2.75 -7.82
CA GLN A 137 9.09 2.60 -6.40
C GLN A 137 8.85 3.97 -5.77
N ILE A 138 7.86 4.06 -4.90
CA ILE A 138 7.56 5.26 -4.10
C ILE A 138 7.35 4.85 -2.64
N PHE A 139 7.76 5.71 -1.70
CA PHE A 139 7.77 5.41 -0.27
C PHE A 139 6.87 6.39 0.48
N TYR A 140 5.88 5.87 1.20
CA TYR A 140 5.01 6.63 2.07
C TYR A 140 5.83 7.31 3.18
N PRO A 141 5.90 8.65 3.21
CA PRO A 141 6.85 9.36 4.06
C PRO A 141 6.43 9.45 5.53
N TYR A 142 5.27 8.89 5.90
CA TYR A 142 4.69 8.98 7.24
C TYR A 142 4.41 7.59 7.85
N SER A 143 5.22 6.59 7.52
CA SER A 143 5.02 5.24 8.05
C SER A 143 5.39 5.14 9.54
N ILE A 144 4.81 4.14 10.22
CA ILE A 144 5.14 3.80 11.61
C ILE A 144 6.58 3.30 11.76
N GLN A 145 7.22 2.85 10.67
CA GLN A 145 8.65 2.48 10.70
C GLN A 145 9.54 3.72 10.84
N LEU A 146 9.17 4.82 10.18
CA LEU A 146 9.89 6.09 10.25
C LEU A 146 9.58 6.86 11.53
N PHE A 147 8.37 6.68 12.07
CA PHE A 147 7.90 7.38 13.26
C PHE A 147 7.40 6.39 14.32
N PRO A 148 8.26 5.58 14.96
CA PRO A 148 7.78 4.54 15.89
C PRO A 148 7.08 5.13 17.12
N ASP A 149 7.65 6.19 17.70
CA ASP A 149 7.28 6.70 19.03
C ASP A 149 6.66 8.11 19.00
N VAL A 150 6.17 8.55 17.84
CA VAL A 150 5.51 9.84 17.65
C VAL A 150 4.44 9.71 16.58
N PHE A 151 3.37 10.51 16.64
CA PHE A 151 2.36 10.51 15.57
C PHE A 151 2.99 10.72 14.17
N PRO A 152 2.70 9.85 13.19
CA PRO A 152 1.61 8.86 13.17
C PRO A 152 1.99 7.41 13.55
N GLY A 153 3.12 7.13 14.20
CA GLY A 153 3.25 5.90 14.98
C GLY A 153 2.54 5.96 16.31
N ARG A 154 3.07 5.27 17.31
CA ARG A 154 2.47 5.18 18.63
C ARG A 154 3.21 6.11 19.58
N ASP A 155 2.62 7.26 19.85
CA ASP A 155 3.17 8.16 20.87
C ASP A 155 3.05 7.50 22.26
N PRO A 156 4.09 7.52 23.12
CA PRO A 156 4.02 6.99 24.47
C PRO A 156 2.90 7.60 25.33
N LEU A 157 2.44 8.80 24.99
CA LEU A 157 1.36 9.52 25.67
C LEU A 157 -0.01 9.31 25.01
N ASP A 158 -0.12 8.50 23.94
CA ASP A 158 -1.41 8.08 23.38
C ASP A 158 -2.19 7.22 24.38
N CYS A 159 -3.52 7.30 24.33
CA CYS A 159 -4.37 6.47 25.15
C CYS A 159 -4.16 4.98 24.84
N PRO A 160 -4.09 4.10 25.85
CA PRO A 160 -3.93 2.68 25.63
C PRO A 160 -5.05 2.10 24.75
N GLU A 161 -4.71 1.17 23.86
CA GLU A 161 -5.65 0.53 22.92
C GLU A 161 -6.88 -0.09 23.61
N LYS A 162 -6.70 -0.61 24.82
CA LYS A 162 -7.75 -1.26 25.62
C LYS A 162 -8.37 -0.34 26.69
N ALA A 163 -7.93 0.91 26.80
CA ALA A 163 -8.46 1.82 27.80
C ALA A 163 -9.91 2.18 27.49
N ASN A 164 -10.76 2.19 28.52
CA ASN A 164 -12.10 2.75 28.39
C ASN A 164 -12.07 4.28 28.49
N LYS A 165 -13.20 4.94 28.19
CA LYS A 165 -13.29 6.40 28.18
C LYS A 165 -12.97 7.05 29.53
N GLN A 166 -13.32 6.40 30.64
CA GLN A 166 -13.12 6.94 31.99
C GLN A 166 -11.64 6.88 32.37
N GLU A 167 -10.99 5.75 32.10
CA GLU A 167 -9.54 5.56 32.28
C GLU A 167 -8.75 6.56 31.44
N ALA A 168 -9.10 6.72 30.16
CA ALA A 168 -8.45 7.68 29.28
C ALA A 168 -8.62 9.13 29.76
N ALA A 169 -9.82 9.51 30.22
CA ALA A 169 -10.07 10.84 30.78
C ALA A 169 -9.31 11.09 32.09
N PHE A 170 -9.14 10.06 32.92
CA PHE A 170 -8.33 10.12 34.13
C PHE A 170 -6.85 10.30 33.81
N LEU A 171 -6.32 9.52 32.86
CA LEU A 171 -4.93 9.59 32.40
C LEU A 171 -4.61 10.89 31.64
N LYS A 172 -5.62 11.56 31.07
CA LYS A 172 -5.48 12.73 30.19
C LYS A 172 -4.48 12.49 29.04
N CYS A 173 -4.42 11.27 28.54
CA CYS A 173 -3.59 10.86 27.39
C CYS A 173 -3.96 11.63 26.11
N ASN A 174 -3.01 11.87 25.19
CA ASN A 174 -3.11 12.85 24.10
C ASN A 174 -4.46 12.88 23.34
N ASN A 175 -5.00 11.71 23.02
CA ASN A 175 -6.22 11.52 22.23
C ASN A 175 -7.47 11.16 23.06
N TRP A 176 -7.47 11.38 24.38
CA TRP A 176 -8.57 10.97 25.28
C TRP A 176 -9.94 11.57 24.91
N LYS A 177 -9.95 12.77 24.30
CA LYS A 177 -11.17 13.46 23.84
C LYS A 177 -11.68 12.97 22.48
N ASN A 178 -10.90 12.17 21.76
CA ASN A 178 -11.16 11.77 20.38
C ASN A 178 -11.22 10.24 20.22
N PRO A 179 -12.08 9.52 20.96
CA PRO A 179 -12.34 8.11 20.67
C PRO A 179 -13.13 7.96 19.36
N ASP A 180 -13.10 6.76 18.78
CA ASP A 180 -13.98 6.38 17.68
C ASP A 180 -15.46 6.32 18.13
N LYS A 181 -16.37 6.07 17.18
CA LYS A 181 -17.82 5.93 17.41
C LYS A 181 -18.18 4.75 18.33
N TYR A 182 -17.27 3.82 18.53
CA TYR A 182 -17.41 2.68 19.43
C TYR A 182 -16.78 2.91 20.81
N GLY A 183 -16.06 4.03 20.98
CA GLY A 183 -15.39 4.39 22.21
C GLY A 183 -13.96 3.87 22.36
N HIS A 184 -13.35 3.34 21.30
CA HIS A 184 -11.95 2.90 21.30
C HIS A 184 -11.01 4.02 20.86
N PHE A 185 -9.72 3.86 21.17
CA PHE A 185 -8.67 4.80 20.79
C PHE A 185 -7.86 4.30 19.61
N ARG A 186 -7.13 5.22 19.00
CA ARG A 186 -6.33 4.99 17.79
C ARG A 186 -5.32 3.86 17.98
N VAL A 187 -5.28 2.94 17.01
CA VAL A 187 -4.23 1.92 16.88
C VAL A 187 -3.41 2.21 15.63
N ALA A 188 -2.15 2.62 15.80
CA ALA A 188 -1.31 3.16 14.71
C ALA A 188 -1.23 2.23 13.47
N ARG A 189 -0.97 0.93 13.69
CA ARG A 189 -0.90 -0.09 12.63
C ARG A 189 -2.17 -0.21 11.77
N LEU A 190 -3.36 -0.02 12.37
CA LEU A 190 -4.62 -0.10 11.64
C LEU A 190 -4.85 1.16 10.80
N THR A 191 -4.48 2.32 11.35
CA THR A 191 -4.65 3.60 10.65
C THR A 191 -3.68 3.82 9.49
N GLN A 192 -2.50 3.21 9.52
CA GLN A 192 -1.49 3.36 8.46
C GLN A 192 -2.06 2.97 7.09
N ILE A 193 -2.86 1.91 7.01
CA ILE A 193 -3.39 1.38 5.73
C ILE A 193 -4.17 2.46 4.97
N LYS A 194 -5.10 3.16 5.64
CA LYS A 194 -5.89 4.23 5.02
C LYS A 194 -5.07 5.48 4.73
N HIS A 195 -4.10 5.82 5.60
CA HIS A 195 -3.21 6.94 5.32
C HIS A 195 -2.33 6.69 4.08
N HIS A 196 -1.69 5.52 4.01
CA HIS A 196 -0.90 5.09 2.86
C HIS A 196 -1.75 5.06 1.60
N TRP A 197 -2.97 4.51 1.67
CA TRP A 197 -3.87 4.48 0.52
C TRP A 197 -4.20 5.88 0.03
N TRP A 198 -4.57 6.81 0.91
CA TRP A 198 -4.91 8.17 0.50
C TRP A 198 -3.70 8.93 -0.06
N TRP A 199 -2.55 8.82 0.61
CA TRP A 199 -1.31 9.46 0.16
C TRP A 199 -0.90 8.98 -1.22
N LYS A 200 -0.86 7.65 -1.45
CA LYS A 200 -0.37 7.12 -2.74
C LYS A 200 -1.26 7.55 -3.89
N MET A 201 -2.58 7.62 -3.67
CA MET A 201 -3.51 8.07 -4.70
C MET A 201 -3.27 9.52 -5.09
N ASN A 202 -3.08 10.42 -4.11
CA ASN A 202 -2.68 11.80 -4.40
C ASN A 202 -1.33 11.85 -5.12
N TYR A 203 -0.31 11.13 -4.62
CA TYR A 203 1.03 11.15 -5.21
C TYR A 203 1.04 10.66 -6.67
N ILE A 204 0.27 9.62 -6.97
CA ILE A 204 0.18 9.04 -8.31
C ILE A 204 -0.60 9.97 -9.25
N PHE A 205 -1.83 10.33 -8.90
CA PHE A 205 -2.70 11.09 -9.81
C PHE A 205 -2.30 12.56 -9.93
N ASP A 206 -1.92 13.20 -8.83
CA ASP A 206 -1.57 14.62 -8.79
C ASP A 206 -0.07 14.89 -8.97
N GLY A 207 0.78 13.87 -8.80
CA GLY A 207 2.22 13.95 -9.07
C GLY A 207 2.57 13.24 -10.37
N ILE A 208 2.73 11.91 -10.30
CA ILE A 208 3.32 11.08 -11.37
C ILE A 208 2.56 11.23 -12.70
N LEU A 209 1.24 11.04 -12.71
CA LEU A 209 0.48 11.08 -13.98
C LEU A 209 0.52 12.47 -14.63
N LYS A 210 0.54 13.54 -13.83
CA LYS A 210 0.66 14.91 -14.33
C LYS A 210 2.06 15.17 -14.88
N GLN A 211 3.10 14.79 -14.14
CA GLN A 211 4.50 14.96 -14.52
C GLN A 211 4.81 14.29 -15.87
N TYR A 212 4.25 13.11 -16.12
CA TYR A 212 4.50 12.33 -17.33
C TYR A 212 3.39 12.42 -18.38
N ALA A 213 2.45 13.35 -18.22
CA ALA A 213 1.32 13.59 -19.13
C ALA A 213 0.44 12.34 -19.41
N LEU A 214 0.31 11.45 -18.43
CA LEU A 214 -0.48 10.21 -18.49
C LEU A 214 -1.97 10.45 -18.15
N THR A 215 -2.55 11.52 -18.68
CA THR A 215 -3.90 11.98 -18.29
C THR A 215 -5.03 11.05 -18.73
N LYS A 216 -4.78 10.20 -19.72
CA LYS A 216 -5.74 9.20 -20.23
C LYS A 216 -5.55 7.81 -19.62
N ALA A 217 -4.52 7.62 -18.79
CA ALA A 217 -4.20 6.32 -18.25
C ALA A 217 -5.27 5.83 -17.25
N TRP A 218 -5.54 4.53 -17.30
CA TRP A 218 -6.27 3.84 -16.24
C TRP A 218 -5.29 3.31 -15.20
N VAL A 219 -5.55 3.61 -13.93
CA VAL A 219 -4.74 3.13 -12.81
C VAL A 219 -5.43 1.94 -12.18
N ILE A 220 -4.81 0.76 -12.24
CA ILE A 220 -5.29 -0.47 -11.58
C ILE A 220 -4.62 -0.58 -10.22
N LEU A 221 -5.43 -0.69 -9.17
CA LEU A 221 -4.98 -0.84 -7.79
C LEU A 221 -4.88 -2.31 -7.42
N LEU A 222 -3.71 -2.71 -6.97
CA LEU A 222 -3.37 -4.04 -6.48
C LEU A 222 -2.76 -3.95 -5.08
N GLU A 223 -2.78 -5.06 -4.36
CA GLU A 223 -2.12 -5.26 -3.07
C GLU A 223 -1.12 -6.41 -3.22
N GLU A 224 -0.11 -6.46 -2.35
CA GLU A 224 0.98 -7.44 -2.43
C GLU A 224 0.56 -8.91 -2.41
N ASP A 225 -0.67 -9.21 -1.96
CA ASP A 225 -1.28 -10.55 -1.91
C ASP A 225 -2.42 -10.75 -2.91
N HIS A 226 -2.42 -9.97 -3.97
CA HIS A 226 -3.18 -10.29 -5.16
C HIS A 226 -2.42 -11.24 -6.09
N TYR A 227 -3.19 -11.98 -6.88
CA TYR A 227 -2.73 -12.85 -7.95
C TYR A 227 -3.54 -12.52 -9.21
N VAL A 228 -2.88 -12.34 -10.34
CA VAL A 228 -3.54 -11.94 -11.60
C VAL A 228 -3.61 -13.09 -12.60
N SER A 229 -4.67 -13.13 -13.42
CA SER A 229 -4.76 -14.07 -14.54
C SER A 229 -3.94 -13.56 -15.74
N PRO A 230 -3.42 -14.45 -16.61
CA PRO A 230 -2.62 -14.04 -17.76
C PRO A 230 -3.32 -13.10 -18.76
N ASP A 231 -4.66 -13.07 -18.76
CA ASP A 231 -5.49 -12.24 -19.64
C ASP A 231 -5.98 -10.92 -18.99
N PHE A 232 -5.56 -10.58 -17.75
CA PHE A 232 -6.20 -9.47 -17.01
C PHE A 232 -6.08 -8.11 -17.72
N LEU A 233 -4.91 -7.80 -18.29
CA LEU A 233 -4.70 -6.57 -19.07
C LEU A 233 -5.44 -6.59 -20.41
N HIS A 234 -5.52 -7.77 -21.05
CA HIS A 234 -6.30 -7.92 -22.28
C HIS A 234 -7.78 -7.61 -22.03
N VAL A 235 -8.35 -8.15 -20.95
CA VAL A 235 -9.73 -7.88 -20.55
C VAL A 235 -9.92 -6.42 -20.16
N MET A 236 -8.96 -5.82 -19.44
CA MET A 236 -8.99 -4.40 -19.10
C MET A 236 -9.11 -3.53 -20.35
N ARG A 237 -8.27 -3.75 -21.36
CA ARG A 237 -8.30 -3.01 -22.63
C ARG A 237 -9.65 -3.12 -23.33
N LEU A 238 -10.17 -4.34 -23.45
CA LEU A 238 -11.49 -4.55 -24.05
C LEU A 238 -12.60 -3.78 -23.32
N ILE A 239 -12.55 -3.71 -21.99
CA ILE A 239 -13.53 -2.95 -21.21
C ILE A 239 -13.36 -1.45 -21.45
N VAL A 240 -12.13 -0.93 -21.43
CA VAL A 240 -11.83 0.49 -21.64
C VAL A 240 -12.26 0.95 -23.04
N ASP A 241 -11.85 0.22 -24.08
CA ASP A 241 -12.11 0.55 -25.49
C ASP A 241 -13.62 0.58 -25.80
N ASN A 242 -14.39 -0.26 -25.12
CA ASN A 242 -15.84 -0.39 -25.32
C ASN A 242 -16.67 0.25 -24.20
N LYS A 243 -16.04 0.99 -23.27
CA LYS A 243 -16.69 1.53 -22.07
C LYS A 243 -17.87 2.42 -22.42
N SER A 244 -17.75 3.27 -23.44
CA SER A 244 -18.84 4.16 -23.88
C SER A 244 -20.08 3.39 -24.34
N SER A 245 -19.90 2.22 -24.97
CA SER A 245 -20.98 1.33 -25.39
C SER A 245 -21.55 0.50 -24.23
N PHE A 246 -20.70 0.03 -23.32
CA PHE A 246 -21.13 -0.81 -22.20
C PHE A 246 -21.78 0.00 -21.08
N CYS A 247 -21.16 1.10 -20.67
CA CYS A 247 -21.61 1.99 -19.58
C CYS A 247 -20.81 3.30 -19.60
N ALA A 248 -21.32 4.30 -20.31
CA ALA A 248 -20.68 5.61 -20.40
C ALA A 248 -20.53 6.28 -19.02
N GLU A 249 -21.51 6.09 -18.12
CA GLU A 249 -21.53 6.69 -16.80
C GLU A 249 -20.73 5.92 -15.72
N CYS A 250 -20.24 4.71 -16.01
CA CYS A 250 -19.47 3.94 -15.05
C CYS A 250 -18.11 4.61 -14.81
N GLN A 251 -17.72 4.82 -13.57
CA GLN A 251 -16.44 5.46 -13.23
C GLN A 251 -15.35 4.46 -12.84
N VAL A 252 -15.76 3.24 -12.46
CA VAL A 252 -14.87 2.22 -11.94
C VAL A 252 -14.90 0.97 -12.82
N ILE A 253 -13.77 0.29 -12.95
CA ILE A 253 -13.68 -1.07 -13.47
C ILE A 253 -13.19 -1.97 -12.33
N SER A 254 -13.77 -3.16 -12.16
CA SER A 254 -13.32 -4.14 -11.17
C SER A 254 -12.92 -5.42 -11.88
N LEU A 255 -11.63 -5.75 -11.81
CA LEU A 255 -11.08 -6.98 -12.37
C LEU A 255 -11.09 -8.14 -11.37
N GLY A 256 -11.25 -7.86 -10.08
CA GLY A 256 -11.42 -8.85 -9.03
C GLY A 256 -12.85 -8.93 -8.50
N LEU A 257 -13.19 -10.09 -7.93
CA LEU A 257 -14.42 -10.35 -7.17
C LEU A 257 -14.14 -11.47 -6.14
N TYR A 258 -14.75 -11.38 -4.96
CA TYR A 258 -14.75 -12.48 -3.99
C TYR A 258 -15.78 -13.54 -4.41
N LEU A 259 -15.37 -14.49 -5.25
CA LEU A 259 -16.22 -15.62 -5.63
C LEU A 259 -16.32 -16.62 -4.48
N LYS A 260 -17.54 -16.82 -3.98
CA LYS A 260 -17.85 -17.91 -3.02
C LYS A 260 -17.97 -19.28 -3.69
N GLN A 261 -18.25 -19.30 -4.99
CA GLN A 261 -18.47 -20.52 -5.77
C GLN A 261 -17.91 -20.36 -7.19
N TYR A 262 -17.24 -21.40 -7.70
CA TYR A 262 -16.57 -21.40 -9.00
C TYR A 262 -17.34 -22.16 -10.10
N ASN A 263 -18.50 -22.73 -9.78
CA ASN A 263 -19.27 -23.59 -10.70
C ASN A 263 -19.64 -22.88 -12.01
N ASN A 264 -19.83 -21.55 -11.97
CA ASN A 264 -20.18 -20.73 -13.13
C ASN A 264 -18.98 -19.95 -13.70
N PHE A 265 -17.75 -20.25 -13.30
CA PHE A 265 -16.57 -19.50 -13.76
C PHE A 265 -16.43 -19.59 -15.28
N LYS A 266 -16.41 -20.81 -15.84
CA LYS A 266 -16.27 -21.03 -17.29
C LYS A 266 -17.37 -20.33 -18.10
N THR A 267 -18.61 -20.37 -17.64
CA THR A 267 -19.77 -19.79 -18.34
C THR A 267 -19.81 -18.26 -18.25
N ASN A 268 -19.07 -17.68 -17.30
CA ASN A 268 -19.01 -16.24 -17.06
C ASN A 268 -17.70 -15.60 -17.56
N LEU A 269 -16.82 -16.34 -18.24
CA LEU A 269 -15.51 -15.82 -18.68
C LEU A 269 -15.64 -14.56 -19.54
N ASN A 270 -16.62 -14.53 -20.45
CA ASN A 270 -16.88 -13.43 -21.37
C ASN A 270 -18.03 -12.51 -20.93
N ARG A 271 -18.38 -12.49 -19.63
CA ARG A 271 -19.51 -11.72 -19.11
C ARG A 271 -19.06 -10.63 -18.15
N LEU A 272 -19.70 -9.48 -18.28
CA LEU A 272 -19.56 -8.32 -17.39
C LEU A 272 -20.84 -8.13 -16.57
N GLY A 273 -20.72 -7.44 -15.45
CA GLY A 273 -21.84 -6.94 -14.64
C GLY A 273 -21.69 -5.45 -14.40
N ILE A 274 -22.80 -4.71 -14.47
CA ILE A 274 -22.83 -3.28 -14.13
C ILE A 274 -23.59 -3.12 -12.83
N HIS A 275 -22.92 -2.57 -11.83
CA HIS A 275 -23.44 -2.46 -10.47
C HIS A 275 -23.08 -1.11 -9.84
N PRO A 276 -23.79 -0.66 -8.80
CA PRO A 276 -23.23 0.30 -7.87
C PRO A 276 -21.95 -0.28 -7.27
N TRP A 277 -20.88 0.53 -7.22
CA TRP A 277 -19.65 0.13 -6.57
C TRP A 277 -19.89 -0.10 -5.09
N PHE A 278 -19.21 -1.12 -4.54
CA PHE A 278 -19.42 -1.57 -3.16
C PHE A 278 -18.10 -2.13 -2.62
N SER A 279 -17.67 -1.67 -1.45
CA SER A 279 -16.35 -1.92 -0.86
C SER A 279 -16.01 -3.42 -0.84
N SER A 280 -16.82 -4.24 -0.17
CA SER A 280 -16.57 -5.67 0.03
C SER A 280 -16.73 -6.55 -1.22
N LYS A 281 -16.95 -5.96 -2.40
CA LYS A 281 -17.11 -6.70 -3.66
C LYS A 281 -16.13 -6.26 -4.73
N HIS A 282 -15.83 -4.97 -4.79
CA HIS A 282 -15.22 -4.33 -5.95
C HIS A 282 -13.94 -3.54 -5.59
N ASN A 283 -13.32 -3.84 -4.45
CA ASN A 283 -12.05 -3.23 -4.02
C ASN A 283 -10.82 -3.91 -4.66
N MET A 284 -10.90 -5.19 -5.01
CA MET A 284 -9.81 -5.96 -5.63
C MET A 284 -9.68 -5.68 -7.12
N GLY A 285 -8.47 -5.34 -7.57
CA GLY A 285 -8.22 -5.03 -8.98
C GLY A 285 -9.10 -3.88 -9.48
N MET A 286 -9.39 -2.92 -8.59
CA MET A 286 -10.16 -1.73 -8.88
C MET A 286 -9.35 -0.80 -9.76
N ALA A 287 -9.94 -0.32 -10.85
CA ALA A 287 -9.32 0.65 -11.73
C ALA A 287 -10.14 1.93 -11.86
N ILE A 288 -9.46 3.07 -11.84
CA ILE A 288 -10.03 4.41 -12.04
C ILE A 288 -9.11 5.27 -12.90
N ASN A 289 -9.65 6.32 -13.50
CA ASN A 289 -8.91 7.31 -14.28
C ASN A 289 -8.84 8.68 -13.57
N VAL A 290 -8.15 9.64 -14.17
CA VAL A 290 -7.96 10.99 -13.61
C VAL A 290 -9.29 11.69 -13.33
N ASP A 291 -10.27 11.61 -14.23
CA ASP A 291 -11.58 12.25 -14.02
C ASP A 291 -12.29 11.71 -12.77
N THR A 292 -12.23 10.39 -12.58
CA THR A 292 -12.81 9.74 -11.39
C THR A 292 -12.06 10.13 -10.12
N TRP A 293 -10.74 10.22 -10.19
CA TRP A 293 -9.93 10.67 -9.05
C TRP A 293 -10.26 12.10 -8.64
N GLU A 294 -10.39 13.05 -9.57
CA GLU A 294 -10.72 14.44 -9.25
C GLU A 294 -12.07 14.56 -8.52
N LEU A 295 -13.07 13.75 -8.90
CA LEU A 295 -14.34 13.66 -8.16
C LEU A 295 -14.14 13.17 -6.72
N ILE A 296 -13.32 12.13 -6.52
CA ILE A 296 -13.03 11.56 -5.20
C ILE A 296 -12.21 12.55 -4.35
N LYS A 297 -11.21 13.21 -4.94
CA LYS A 297 -10.32 14.17 -4.27
C LYS A 297 -11.09 15.38 -3.76
N ASN A 298 -12.10 15.85 -4.47
CA ASN A 298 -12.98 16.93 -3.99
C ASN A 298 -13.76 16.56 -2.71
N CYS A 299 -13.76 15.29 -2.33
CA CYS A 299 -14.35 14.76 -1.10
C CYS A 299 -13.31 14.43 0.00
N THR A 300 -12.10 15.00 -0.09
CA THR A 300 -10.99 14.78 0.86
C THR A 300 -11.44 14.89 2.31
N GLU A 301 -12.18 15.94 2.66
CA GLU A 301 -12.60 16.17 4.05
C GLU A 301 -13.47 15.02 4.58
N LEU A 302 -14.44 14.56 3.77
CA LEU A 302 -15.29 13.43 4.16
C LEU A 302 -14.48 12.14 4.27
N PHE A 303 -13.59 11.86 3.32
CA PHE A 303 -12.75 10.66 3.36
C PHE A 303 -11.88 10.62 4.62
N CYS A 304 -11.18 11.73 4.91
CA CYS A 304 -10.23 11.82 6.02
C CYS A 304 -10.91 11.84 7.39
N LYS A 305 -12.09 12.47 7.52
CA LYS A 305 -12.81 12.56 8.81
C LYS A 305 -13.79 11.42 9.06
N TYR A 306 -14.16 10.64 8.04
CA TYR A 306 -15.06 9.52 8.25
C TYR A 306 -14.42 8.46 9.16
N ASP A 307 -15.14 8.14 10.22
CA ASP A 307 -14.72 7.23 11.29
C ASP A 307 -14.83 5.75 10.85
N ASP A 308 -13.91 5.41 9.95
CA ASP A 308 -13.60 4.06 9.50
C ASP A 308 -12.14 4.05 9.04
N TYR A 309 -11.32 3.15 9.62
CA TYR A 309 -9.91 3.04 9.26
C TYR A 309 -9.71 2.27 7.94
N ASN A 310 -10.75 1.67 7.37
CA ASN A 310 -10.66 1.00 6.08
C ASN A 310 -10.88 2.02 4.95
N TRP A 311 -9.94 2.05 4.00
CA TRP A 311 -9.98 3.01 2.88
C TRP A 311 -11.19 2.77 1.97
N ASP A 312 -11.57 1.50 1.76
CA ASP A 312 -12.63 1.09 0.84
C ASP A 312 -14.03 1.41 1.41
N TRP A 313 -14.24 1.20 2.71
CA TRP A 313 -15.46 1.66 3.40
C TRP A 313 -15.57 3.18 3.44
N SER A 314 -14.44 3.87 3.62
CA SER A 314 -14.38 5.33 3.51
C SER A 314 -14.72 5.81 2.10
N LEU A 315 -14.22 5.12 1.06
CA LEU A 315 -14.56 5.40 -0.33
C LEU A 315 -16.03 5.12 -0.63
N LEU A 316 -16.62 4.06 -0.06
CA LEU A 316 -18.05 3.78 -0.17
C LEU A 316 -18.87 4.91 0.42
N ARG A 317 -18.45 5.44 1.57
CA ARG A 317 -19.08 6.61 2.20
C ARG A 317 -19.00 7.84 1.30
N VAL A 318 -17.84 8.11 0.70
CA VAL A 318 -17.65 9.21 -0.27
C VAL A 318 -18.60 9.06 -1.45
N SER A 319 -18.65 7.87 -2.07
CA SER A 319 -19.57 7.53 -3.17
C SER A 319 -21.03 7.78 -2.81
N MET A 320 -21.43 7.49 -1.58
CA MET A 320 -22.83 7.62 -1.15
C MET A 320 -23.25 9.02 -0.71
N LYS A 321 -22.30 9.86 -0.26
CA LYS A 321 -22.62 11.08 0.50
C LYS A 321 -21.98 12.37 -0.02
N CYS A 322 -20.95 12.29 -0.84
CA CYS A 322 -20.25 13.46 -1.33
C CYS A 322 -20.22 13.55 -2.87
N LEU A 323 -20.06 12.43 -3.57
CA LEU A 323 -20.05 12.47 -5.03
C LEU A 323 -21.42 12.91 -5.62
N PRO A 324 -21.43 13.60 -6.78
CA PRO A 324 -22.68 14.00 -7.45
C PRO A 324 -23.57 12.81 -7.80
N ALA A 325 -22.96 11.67 -8.11
CA ALA A 325 -23.63 10.40 -8.32
C ALA A 325 -22.79 9.29 -7.69
N ARG A 326 -23.46 8.23 -7.21
CA ARG A 326 -22.77 7.04 -6.68
C ARG A 326 -21.89 6.43 -7.75
N LEU A 327 -20.70 6.01 -7.35
CA LEU A 327 -19.79 5.27 -8.23
C LEU A 327 -20.51 4.04 -8.79
N LYS A 328 -20.51 3.92 -10.12
CA LYS A 328 -20.92 2.72 -10.85
C LYS A 328 -19.69 1.99 -11.36
N VAL A 329 -19.76 0.67 -11.35
CA VAL A 329 -18.66 -0.22 -11.71
C VAL A 329 -19.05 -1.16 -12.85
N ILE A 330 -18.14 -1.33 -13.82
CA ILE A 330 -18.12 -2.48 -14.72
C ILE A 330 -17.25 -3.56 -14.06
N ALA A 331 -17.86 -4.66 -13.63
CA ALA A 331 -17.17 -5.76 -12.98
C ALA A 331 -17.12 -6.99 -13.89
N VAL A 332 -15.96 -7.65 -13.96
CA VAL A 332 -15.87 -8.97 -14.61
C VAL A 332 -16.64 -10.00 -13.78
N LYS A 333 -17.44 -10.88 -14.41
CA LYS A 333 -18.13 -11.93 -13.65
C LYS A 333 -17.23 -13.10 -13.25
N SER A 334 -16.14 -13.31 -13.99
CA SER A 334 -15.06 -14.23 -13.62
C SER A 334 -13.83 -13.39 -13.26
N PRO A 335 -13.34 -13.45 -12.02
CA PRO A 335 -12.25 -12.60 -11.56
C PRO A 335 -10.97 -12.88 -12.34
N ARG A 336 -10.30 -11.81 -12.71
CA ARG A 336 -8.94 -11.74 -13.29
C ARG A 336 -7.91 -11.36 -12.23
N VAL A 337 -8.37 -10.92 -11.06
CA VAL A 337 -7.57 -10.67 -9.87
C VAL A 337 -8.22 -11.41 -8.71
N ILE A 338 -7.43 -12.20 -7.98
CA ILE A 338 -7.87 -12.94 -6.78
C ILE A 338 -6.95 -12.58 -5.61
N HIS A 339 -7.47 -12.74 -4.39
CA HIS A 339 -6.72 -12.53 -3.16
C HIS A 339 -6.23 -13.88 -2.62
N ILE A 340 -4.91 -14.02 -2.48
CA ILE A 340 -4.26 -15.24 -1.99
C ILE A 340 -3.82 -15.13 -0.53
N GLY A 341 -3.97 -13.95 0.08
CA GLY A 341 -3.68 -13.70 1.49
C GLY A 341 -4.73 -14.21 2.49
N ASP A 342 -5.82 -14.80 2.00
CA ASP A 342 -6.94 -15.30 2.82
C ASP A 342 -7.28 -16.73 2.40
N CYS A 343 -6.97 -17.70 3.26
CA CYS A 343 -7.15 -19.13 3.01
C CYS A 343 -8.03 -19.74 4.10
N GLY A 344 -9.32 -19.78 3.81
CA GLY A 344 -10.27 -20.63 4.52
C GLY A 344 -10.75 -20.08 5.87
N ILE A 345 -11.88 -20.64 6.31
CA ILE A 345 -12.82 -20.08 7.30
C ILE A 345 -12.21 -19.88 8.71
N HIS A 346 -11.00 -20.40 8.98
CA HIS A 346 -10.37 -20.33 10.30
C HIS A 346 -8.84 -20.08 10.31
N THR A 347 -8.21 -19.76 9.17
CA THR A 347 -6.75 -19.55 9.11
C THR A 347 -6.38 -18.29 8.33
N HIS A 348 -5.99 -17.23 9.04
CA HIS A 348 -5.54 -15.95 8.47
C HIS A 348 -4.07 -15.98 7.97
N ARG A 349 -3.50 -17.17 7.76
CA ARG A 349 -2.14 -17.34 7.22
C ARG A 349 -2.11 -18.54 6.29
N CYS A 350 -1.75 -18.27 5.04
CA CYS A 350 -1.59 -19.30 4.03
C CYS A 350 -0.17 -19.83 4.09
N ALA A 351 -0.01 -21.12 3.82
CA ALA A 351 1.30 -21.67 3.51
C ALA A 351 1.69 -21.08 2.16
N VAL A 352 2.42 -19.97 2.20
CA VAL A 352 3.12 -19.39 1.06
C VAL A 352 4.56 -19.87 1.11
#